data_AF-A0A366S753-F1
#
_entry.id   AF-A0A366S753-F1
#
_cell.length_a   1.000
_cell.length_b   1.000
_cell.length_c   1.000
_cell.angle_alpha   90.00
_cell.angle_beta   90.00
_cell.angle_gamma   90.00
#
_symmetry.space_group_name_H-M   'P 1'
#
loop_
_entity.id
_entity.type
_entity.pdbx_description
1 polymer ?
#
loop_
_entity_poly.entity_id
_entity_poly.type
_entity_poly.pdbx_seq_one_letter_code
_entity_poly.pdbx_strand_id
1 'polypeptide(L)'
;MTEDEAAARTTTGAKLRAKGQVRDAANKALDGYDVDIIRSGALKQTRGYVPWQEHIMNLSGSTKTRAPCGFVMFYPKDKDSECLSFKERLEEFISYGFHRHLGAVKEPVMNGFKVHEMQYDNSESLEHRFAAMRDAGDIPTGLRRDAFLYVDDEALNSLSSARPFVWLWEPQETKEIEERLGPLKVDIKHVAPLLLMRLTQRDMSLTKRQLKLWSLEPELGNLHKDASKSKENGHHDRIWPPRRLAM
;
A
#
# COMPACT_ATOMS: atom_id res chain seq x y z
N MET A 1 -1.10 42.91 -11.90
CA MET A 1 -1.01 41.44 -11.94
C MET A 1 0.25 41.12 -12.71
N THR A 2 1.27 40.62 -12.03
CA THR A 2 2.58 40.33 -12.64
C THR A 2 2.51 39.03 -13.44
N GLU A 3 3.42 38.85 -14.41
CA GLU A 3 3.50 37.60 -15.19
C GLU A 3 3.68 36.37 -14.29
N ASP A 4 4.39 36.52 -13.17
CA ASP A 4 4.56 35.47 -12.14
C ASP A 4 3.25 35.08 -11.43
N GLU A 5 2.36 36.04 -11.16
CA GLU A 5 1.04 35.76 -10.56
C GLU A 5 0.11 35.02 -11.54
N ALA A 6 0.21 35.35 -12.83
CA ALA A 6 -0.56 34.68 -13.88
C ALA A 6 -0.04 33.25 -14.13
N ALA A 7 1.27 33.05 -14.14
CA ALA A 7 1.91 31.74 -14.23
C ALA A 7 1.53 30.85 -13.04
N ALA A 8 1.65 31.37 -11.81
CA ALA A 8 1.29 30.64 -10.59
C ALA A 8 -0.19 30.21 -10.55
N ARG A 9 -1.10 31.07 -10.99
CA ARG A 9 -2.54 30.75 -11.09
C ARG A 9 -2.81 29.66 -12.14
N THR A 10 -2.14 29.72 -13.28
CA THR A 10 -2.27 28.73 -14.35
C THR A 10 -1.78 27.36 -13.90
N THR A 11 -0.60 27.30 -13.25
CA THR A 11 -0.06 26.07 -12.67
C THR A 11 -0.97 25.51 -11.58
N THR A 12 -1.52 26.36 -10.70
CA THR A 12 -2.46 25.94 -9.65
C THR A 12 -3.76 25.38 -10.25
N GLY A 13 -4.31 26.03 -11.27
CA GLY A 13 -5.50 25.55 -11.98
C GLY A 13 -5.27 24.22 -12.70
N ALA A 14 -4.09 24.03 -13.30
CA ALA A 14 -3.70 22.75 -13.91
C ALA A 14 -3.62 21.62 -12.88
N LYS A 15 -2.98 21.87 -11.71
CA LYS A 15 -2.89 20.91 -10.61
C LYS A 15 -4.28 20.52 -10.08
N LEU A 16 -5.17 21.48 -9.88
CA LEU A 16 -6.54 21.21 -9.41
C LEU A 16 -7.34 20.37 -10.41
N ARG A 17 -7.20 20.65 -11.72
CA ARG A 17 -7.84 19.85 -12.77
C ARG A 17 -7.31 18.41 -12.81
N ALA A 18 -5.99 18.24 -12.77
CA ALA A 18 -5.37 16.92 -12.72
C ALA A 18 -5.85 16.13 -11.49
N LYS A 19 -5.89 16.77 -10.32
CA LYS A 19 -6.40 16.16 -9.08
C LYS A 19 -7.88 15.75 -9.20
N GLY A 20 -8.70 16.56 -9.86
CA GLY A 20 -10.10 16.23 -10.16
C GLY A 20 -10.23 15.01 -11.07
N GLN A 21 -9.45 14.97 -12.16
CA GLN A 21 -9.44 13.85 -13.10
C GLN A 21 -9.03 12.52 -12.44
N VAL A 22 -7.97 12.54 -11.63
CA VAL A 22 -7.53 11.35 -10.87
C VAL A 22 -8.60 10.89 -9.89
N ARG A 23 -9.30 11.83 -9.22
CA ARG A 23 -10.40 11.50 -8.32
C ARG A 23 -11.58 10.86 -9.07
N ASP A 24 -11.93 11.36 -10.24
CA ASP A 24 -13.00 10.80 -11.06
C ASP A 24 -12.64 9.42 -11.61
N ALA A 25 -11.39 9.22 -12.04
CA ALA A 25 -10.88 7.92 -12.44
C ALA A 25 -10.92 6.94 -11.26
N ALA A 26 -10.45 7.36 -10.08
CA ALA A 26 -10.51 6.57 -8.86
C ALA A 26 -11.95 6.22 -8.49
N ASN A 27 -12.93 7.14 -8.68
CA ASN A 27 -14.36 6.91 -8.45
C ASN A 27 -14.92 5.78 -9.33
N LYS A 28 -14.42 5.64 -10.55
CA LYS A 28 -14.80 4.57 -11.48
C LYS A 28 -14.10 3.25 -11.17
N ALA A 29 -12.85 3.31 -10.69
CA ALA A 29 -12.00 2.13 -10.51
C ALA A 29 -12.24 1.35 -9.21
N LEU A 30 -12.76 2.01 -8.16
CA LEU A 30 -12.97 1.41 -6.84
C LEU A 30 -14.49 1.32 -6.55
N ASP A 31 -14.95 0.30 -5.84
CA ASP A 31 -16.37 0.17 -5.51
C ASP A 31 -16.70 0.74 -4.12
N GLY A 32 -17.98 0.71 -3.72
CA GLY A 32 -18.40 1.20 -2.40
C GLY A 32 -17.83 0.38 -1.24
N TYR A 33 -17.50 -0.89 -1.48
CA TYR A 33 -16.95 -1.77 -0.46
C TYR A 33 -15.45 -1.53 -0.25
N ASP A 34 -14.70 -1.31 -1.33
CA ASP A 34 -13.33 -0.79 -1.31
C ASP A 34 -13.29 0.51 -0.48
N VAL A 35 -14.29 1.40 -0.65
CA VAL A 35 -14.40 2.62 0.15
C VAL A 35 -14.52 2.33 1.64
N ASP A 36 -15.36 1.38 2.02
CA ASP A 36 -15.64 1.09 3.42
C ASP A 36 -14.50 0.39 4.13
N ILE A 37 -13.76 -0.51 3.47
CA ILE A 37 -12.55 -1.14 4.05
C ILE A 37 -11.48 -0.08 4.30
N ILE A 38 -11.22 0.77 3.30
CA ILE A 38 -10.20 1.81 3.43
C ILE A 38 -10.64 2.83 4.50
N ARG A 39 -11.93 3.14 4.60
CA ARG A 39 -12.45 4.07 5.60
C ARG A 39 -12.44 3.50 7.01
N SER A 40 -12.91 2.28 7.19
CA SER A 40 -13.01 1.62 8.50
C SER A 40 -11.64 1.14 9.02
N GLY A 41 -10.78 0.71 8.10
CA GLY A 41 -9.44 0.21 8.37
C GLY A 41 -8.41 1.32 8.49
N ALA A 42 -8.40 2.34 7.62
CA ALA A 42 -7.36 3.39 7.57
C ALA A 42 -7.80 4.81 8.03
N LEU A 43 -9.10 5.06 8.22
CA LEU A 43 -9.64 6.43 8.34
C LEU A 43 -10.81 6.57 9.32
N LYS A 44 -10.85 5.87 10.45
CA LYS A 44 -11.64 6.40 11.57
C LYS A 44 -10.99 7.70 12.07
N GLN A 45 -11.19 8.77 11.32
CA GLN A 45 -10.71 10.11 11.58
C GLN A 45 -11.25 10.57 12.92
N THR A 46 -10.37 10.71 13.90
CA THR A 46 -10.59 11.64 15.00
C THR A 46 -10.43 13.05 14.46
N ARG A 47 -11.57 13.70 14.14
CA ARG A 47 -11.73 15.18 14.10
C ARG A 47 -10.46 15.97 13.73
N GLY A 48 -9.91 15.74 12.54
CA GLY A 48 -8.84 16.56 11.96
C GLY A 48 -7.38 16.20 12.31
N TYR A 49 -7.11 15.17 13.12
CA TYR A 49 -5.74 14.73 13.38
C TYR A 49 -5.48 13.31 12.86
N VAL A 50 -4.44 13.16 12.03
CA VAL A 50 -4.03 11.90 11.42
C VAL A 50 -2.58 11.58 11.85
N PRO A 51 -2.40 10.90 13.00
CA PRO A 51 -1.08 10.70 13.62
C PRO A 51 -0.03 10.12 12.68
N TRP A 52 -0.43 9.16 11.84
CA TRP A 52 0.48 8.47 10.92
C TRP A 52 1.07 9.37 9.86
N GLN A 53 0.36 10.43 9.43
CA GLN A 53 0.91 11.37 8.47
C GLN A 53 2.05 12.17 9.09
N GLU A 54 1.88 12.65 10.32
CA GLU A 54 2.97 13.35 11.02
C GLU A 54 4.15 12.43 11.29
N HIS A 55 3.89 11.15 11.61
CA HIS A 55 4.93 10.16 11.77
C HIS A 55 5.79 10.03 10.50
N ILE A 56 5.18 9.83 9.32
CA ILE A 56 5.91 9.76 8.04
C ILE A 56 6.66 11.08 7.76
N MET A 57 6.02 12.23 7.97
CA MET A 57 6.64 13.53 7.76
C MET A 57 7.88 13.74 8.65
N ASN A 58 7.83 13.27 9.90
CA ASN A 58 8.94 13.37 10.85
C ASN A 58 10.10 12.41 10.50
N LEU A 59 9.80 11.23 9.94
CA LEU A 59 10.83 10.29 9.47
C LEU A 59 11.66 10.84 8.30
N SER A 60 11.13 11.83 7.58
CA SER A 60 11.64 12.22 6.27
C SER A 60 12.74 13.30 6.31
N GLY A 61 13.04 13.89 7.47
CA GLY A 61 14.07 14.93 7.65
C GLY A 61 13.82 16.26 6.91
N SER A 62 12.99 16.27 5.86
CA SER A 62 12.57 17.41 5.06
C SER A 62 11.07 17.35 4.78
N THR A 63 10.35 18.40 5.19
CA THR A 63 8.89 18.47 5.12
C THR A 63 8.35 19.11 3.83
N LYS A 64 9.23 19.51 2.91
CA LYS A 64 8.86 20.44 1.82
C LYS A 64 8.43 19.78 0.51
N THR A 65 8.87 18.57 0.17
CA THR A 65 8.62 18.01 -1.17
C THR A 65 8.22 16.53 -1.20
N ARG A 66 8.83 15.67 -0.38
CA ARG A 66 8.51 14.23 -0.31
C ARG A 66 8.73 13.69 1.09
N ALA A 67 7.84 12.82 1.52
CA ALA A 67 7.97 12.10 2.77
C ALA A 67 8.01 10.59 2.46
N PRO A 68 9.20 9.97 2.34
CA PRO A 68 9.33 8.59 1.87
C PRO A 68 8.51 7.61 2.70
N CYS A 69 7.67 6.83 2.03
CA CYS A 69 6.95 5.70 2.61
C CYS A 69 6.69 4.66 1.53
N GLY A 70 6.50 3.39 1.88
CA GLY A 70 6.27 2.35 0.89
C GLY A 70 6.92 1.03 1.23
N PHE A 71 7.10 0.21 0.20
CA PHE A 71 7.62 -1.15 0.31
C PHE A 71 8.78 -1.36 -0.65
N VAL A 72 9.67 -2.29 -0.29
CA VAL A 72 10.51 -2.98 -1.28
C VAL A 72 9.61 -3.97 -2.04
N MET A 73 9.79 -4.07 -3.36
CA MET A 73 9.07 -5.04 -4.19
C MET A 73 10.06 -5.91 -4.97
N PHE A 74 10.00 -7.22 -4.77
CA PHE A 74 10.78 -8.18 -5.52
C PHE A 74 10.04 -8.68 -6.75
N TYR A 75 10.76 -8.90 -7.85
CA TYR A 75 10.21 -9.49 -9.07
C TYR A 75 11.25 -10.34 -9.81
N PRO A 76 10.81 -11.32 -10.63
CA PRO A 76 11.71 -12.25 -11.30
C PRO A 76 12.51 -11.51 -12.37
N LYS A 77 13.82 -11.72 -12.38
CA LYS A 77 14.74 -11.03 -13.31
C LYS A 77 14.42 -11.28 -14.79
N ASP A 78 13.84 -12.43 -15.12
CA ASP A 78 13.45 -12.83 -16.47
C ASP A 78 12.12 -12.22 -16.95
N LYS A 79 11.44 -11.45 -16.10
CA LYS A 79 10.09 -10.87 -16.34
C LYS A 79 10.06 -9.35 -16.28
N ASP A 80 11.16 -8.68 -16.64
CA ASP A 80 11.31 -7.23 -16.48
C ASP A 80 10.21 -6.45 -17.23
N SER A 81 9.87 -6.86 -18.46
CA SER A 81 8.79 -6.24 -19.24
C SER A 81 7.41 -6.35 -18.61
N GLU A 82 7.02 -7.55 -18.16
CA GLU A 82 5.71 -7.78 -17.54
C GLU A 82 5.62 -7.09 -16.17
N CYS A 83 6.74 -7.05 -15.43
CA CYS A 83 6.82 -6.37 -14.15
C CYS A 83 6.64 -4.85 -14.28
N LEU A 84 7.14 -4.22 -15.37
CA LEU A 84 6.91 -2.80 -15.61
C LEU A 84 5.41 -2.50 -15.73
N SER A 85 4.68 -3.27 -16.54
CA SER A 85 3.22 -3.11 -16.66
C SER A 85 2.48 -3.38 -15.34
N PHE A 86 2.93 -4.38 -14.57
CA PHE A 86 2.37 -4.66 -13.25
C PHE A 86 2.55 -3.47 -12.31
N LYS A 87 3.76 -2.91 -12.25
CA LYS A 87 4.11 -1.79 -11.40
C LYS A 87 3.32 -0.54 -11.77
N GLU A 88 3.24 -0.19 -13.04
CA GLU A 88 2.44 0.96 -13.50
C GLU A 88 1.00 0.84 -13.01
N ARG A 89 0.42 -0.36 -13.11
CA ARG A 89 -0.93 -0.64 -12.63
C ARG A 89 -1.04 -0.53 -11.10
N LEU A 90 -0.05 -1.04 -10.38
CA LEU A 90 0.02 -0.96 -8.92
C LEU A 90 0.11 0.51 -8.44
N GLU A 91 1.01 1.30 -9.03
CA GLU A 91 1.19 2.72 -8.71
C GLU A 91 -0.06 3.54 -9.05
N GLU A 92 -0.74 3.22 -10.16
CA GLU A 92 -2.03 3.82 -10.51
C GLU A 92 -3.07 3.59 -9.41
N PHE A 93 -3.23 2.35 -8.94
CA PHE A 93 -4.19 2.04 -7.88
C PHE A 93 -3.83 2.65 -6.53
N ILE A 94 -2.54 2.73 -6.22
CA ILE A 94 -2.06 3.44 -5.03
C ILE A 94 -2.43 4.92 -5.10
N SER A 95 -2.22 5.55 -6.26
CA SER A 95 -2.65 6.93 -6.52
C SER A 95 -4.16 7.09 -6.35
N TYR A 96 -4.97 6.17 -6.87
CA TYR A 96 -6.42 6.16 -6.67
C TYR A 96 -6.81 6.02 -5.19
N GLY A 97 -6.12 5.15 -4.45
CA GLY A 97 -6.25 5.00 -3.00
C GLY A 97 -6.10 6.33 -2.27
N PHE A 98 -5.01 7.05 -2.57
CA PHE A 98 -4.73 8.35 -1.96
C PHE A 98 -5.76 9.43 -2.33
N HIS A 99 -6.13 9.52 -3.61
CA HIS A 99 -6.99 10.60 -4.12
C HIS A 99 -8.47 10.44 -3.77
N ARG A 100 -8.99 9.20 -3.76
CA ARG A 100 -10.40 8.94 -3.48
C ARG A 100 -10.68 8.75 -1.99
N HIS A 101 -9.89 7.93 -1.32
CA HIS A 101 -10.22 7.47 0.02
C HIS A 101 -9.52 8.30 1.07
N LEU A 102 -8.27 8.66 0.81
CA LEU A 102 -7.41 9.32 1.75
C LEU A 102 -7.32 10.83 1.45
N GLY A 103 -8.37 11.47 0.93
CA GLY A 103 -8.35 12.85 0.41
C GLY A 103 -7.90 13.97 1.38
N ALA A 104 -7.54 13.63 2.62
CA ALA A 104 -6.88 14.46 3.62
C ALA A 104 -5.38 14.13 3.80
N VAL A 105 -4.77 13.33 2.92
CA VAL A 105 -3.34 13.02 2.97
C VAL A 105 -2.54 14.18 2.43
N LYS A 106 -1.55 14.61 3.21
CA LYS A 106 -0.61 15.65 2.85
C LYS A 106 0.10 15.27 1.53
N GLU A 107 0.16 16.21 0.59
CA GLU A 107 0.81 16.00 -0.71
C GLU A 107 2.23 15.43 -0.64
N PRO A 108 3.10 15.84 0.31
CA PRO A 108 4.42 15.22 0.45
C PRO A 108 4.39 13.72 0.72
N VAL A 109 3.36 13.21 1.41
CA VAL A 109 3.21 11.76 1.67
C VAL A 109 2.73 11.05 0.40
N MET A 110 1.74 11.60 -0.30
CA MET A 110 1.27 11.03 -1.58
C MET A 110 2.41 10.97 -2.61
N ASN A 111 3.18 12.05 -2.73
CA ASN A 111 4.32 12.16 -3.63
C ASN A 111 5.57 11.41 -3.13
N GLY A 112 5.57 11.01 -1.86
CA GLY A 112 6.65 10.29 -1.21
C GLY A 112 6.45 8.78 -1.20
N PHE A 113 5.25 8.30 -1.52
CA PHE A 113 5.01 6.87 -1.67
C PHE A 113 5.90 6.31 -2.78
N LYS A 114 6.63 5.24 -2.49
CA LYS A 114 7.53 4.58 -3.44
C LYS A 114 7.45 3.06 -3.32
N VAL A 115 7.38 2.39 -4.45
CA VAL A 115 7.71 0.97 -4.57
C VAL A 115 9.18 0.89 -4.98
N HIS A 116 10.03 0.27 -4.15
CA HIS A 116 11.45 0.11 -4.48
C HIS A 116 11.70 -1.27 -5.06
N GLU A 117 11.81 -1.32 -6.39
CA GLU A 117 12.05 -2.54 -7.15
C GLU A 117 13.41 -3.19 -6.88
N MET A 118 13.38 -4.51 -6.78
CA MET A 118 14.55 -5.38 -6.69
C MET A 118 14.33 -6.63 -7.53
N GLN A 119 15.18 -6.84 -8.53
CA GLN A 119 15.19 -8.09 -9.29
C GLN A 119 15.70 -9.22 -8.40
N TYR A 120 15.11 -10.40 -8.48
CA TYR A 120 15.64 -11.60 -7.83
C TYR A 120 15.76 -12.78 -8.80
N ASP A 121 16.68 -13.67 -8.46
CA ASP A 121 16.83 -14.97 -9.12
C ASP A 121 16.04 -16.02 -8.32
N ASN A 122 15.24 -16.86 -9.00
CA ASN A 122 14.34 -17.84 -8.36
C ASN A 122 15.04 -18.88 -7.46
N SER A 123 16.37 -18.94 -7.48
CA SER A 123 17.19 -19.76 -6.59
C SER A 123 17.43 -19.15 -5.21
N GLU A 124 17.13 -17.86 -5.02
CA GLU A 124 17.37 -17.13 -3.77
C GLU A 124 16.11 -17.08 -2.89
N SER A 125 16.28 -17.25 -1.58
CA SER A 125 15.21 -16.97 -0.63
C SER A 125 15.01 -15.46 -0.50
N LEU A 126 13.82 -14.99 -0.89
CA LEU A 126 13.43 -13.58 -0.80
C LEU A 126 13.52 -13.03 0.62
N GLU A 127 13.16 -13.83 1.63
CA GLU A 127 13.27 -13.48 3.05
C GLU A 127 14.72 -13.17 3.45
N HIS A 128 15.65 -14.06 3.10
CA HIS A 128 17.06 -13.91 3.42
C HIS A 128 17.66 -12.70 2.71
N ARG A 129 17.27 -12.49 1.45
CA ARG A 129 17.69 -11.32 0.68
C ARG A 129 17.16 -10.02 1.26
N PHE A 130 15.88 -9.97 1.64
CA PHE A 130 15.29 -8.81 2.29
C PHE A 130 15.95 -8.52 3.64
N ALA A 131 16.21 -9.55 4.46
CA ALA A 131 16.93 -9.40 5.72
C ALA A 131 18.34 -8.86 5.50
N ALA A 132 19.08 -9.40 4.52
CA ALA A 132 20.42 -8.91 4.18
C ALA A 132 20.41 -7.42 3.75
N MET A 133 19.47 -7.03 2.88
CA MET A 133 19.30 -5.62 2.48
C MET A 133 18.96 -4.71 3.66
N ARG A 134 18.08 -5.17 4.55
CA ARG A 134 17.70 -4.44 5.76
C ARG A 134 18.92 -4.21 6.66
N ASP A 135 19.69 -5.27 6.91
CA ASP A 135 20.80 -5.28 7.85
C ASP A 135 22.02 -4.52 7.28
N ALA A 136 22.20 -4.52 5.96
CA ALA A 136 23.17 -3.70 5.25
C ALA A 136 22.79 -2.20 5.17
N GLY A 137 21.53 -1.86 5.46
CA GLY A 137 21.03 -0.48 5.34
C GLY A 137 20.65 -0.07 3.91
N ASP A 138 20.50 -1.03 3.00
CA ASP A 138 20.18 -0.80 1.59
C ASP A 138 18.68 -0.48 1.36
N ILE A 139 17.83 -0.73 2.36
CA ILE A 139 16.42 -0.31 2.30
C ILE A 139 16.33 1.21 2.49
N PRO A 140 15.84 1.96 1.48
CA PRO A 140 15.74 3.41 1.57
C PRO A 140 14.94 3.87 2.80
N THR A 141 15.39 4.96 3.41
CA THR A 141 14.74 5.55 4.60
C THR A 141 13.26 5.80 4.33
N GLY A 142 12.41 5.42 5.29
CA GLY A 142 10.96 5.61 5.26
C GLY A 142 10.18 4.42 4.68
N LEU A 143 10.82 3.51 3.95
CA LEU A 143 10.19 2.27 3.50
C LEU A 143 10.08 1.26 4.65
N ARG A 144 9.13 0.34 4.55
CA ARG A 144 8.96 -0.75 5.52
C ARG A 144 10.22 -1.63 5.55
N ARG A 145 10.65 -1.96 6.77
CA ARG A 145 11.83 -2.80 7.07
C ARG A 145 11.46 -4.17 7.64
N ASP A 146 10.17 -4.38 7.90
CA ASP A 146 9.59 -5.58 8.49
C ASP A 146 8.69 -6.34 7.49
N ALA A 147 8.44 -5.76 6.32
CA ALA A 147 7.55 -6.30 5.31
C ALA A 147 8.01 -5.88 3.91
N PHE A 148 7.80 -6.75 2.94
CA PHE A 148 8.06 -6.48 1.52
C PHE A 148 6.94 -7.05 0.66
N LEU A 149 6.88 -6.55 -0.58
CA LEU A 149 6.02 -7.07 -1.63
C LEU A 149 6.84 -7.97 -2.56
N TYR A 150 6.20 -8.96 -3.16
CA TYR A 150 6.79 -9.63 -4.30
C TYR A 150 5.74 -10.03 -5.33
N VAL A 151 6.22 -10.20 -6.55
CA VAL A 151 5.43 -10.58 -7.71
C VAL A 151 6.05 -11.86 -8.25
N ASP A 152 5.24 -12.91 -8.39
CA ASP A 152 5.60 -14.15 -9.07
C ASP A 152 4.77 -14.31 -10.35
N ASP A 153 4.93 -15.43 -11.05
CA ASP A 153 4.15 -15.71 -12.26
C ASP A 153 2.63 -15.71 -11.99
N GLU A 154 2.18 -16.11 -10.80
CA GLU A 154 0.76 -16.08 -10.45
C GLU A 154 0.25 -14.64 -10.36
N ALA A 155 0.98 -13.78 -9.65
CA ALA A 155 0.65 -12.36 -9.51
C ALA A 155 0.71 -11.64 -10.86
N LEU A 156 1.71 -11.89 -11.71
CA LEU A 156 1.79 -11.31 -13.06
C LEU A 156 0.57 -11.67 -13.91
N ASN A 157 0.20 -12.96 -13.94
CA ASN A 157 -0.96 -13.43 -14.68
C ASN A 157 -2.28 -12.88 -14.15
N SER A 158 -2.33 -12.54 -12.85
CA SER A 158 -3.52 -11.97 -12.20
C SER A 158 -3.90 -10.57 -12.72
N LEU A 159 -3.03 -9.85 -13.43
CA LEU A 159 -3.34 -8.52 -13.99
C LEU A 159 -4.56 -8.51 -14.90
N SER A 160 -4.80 -9.61 -15.61
CA SER A 160 -5.95 -9.79 -16.50
C SER A 160 -7.24 -10.23 -15.78
N SER A 161 -7.12 -10.59 -14.50
CA SER A 161 -8.25 -11.05 -13.69
C SER A 161 -9.09 -9.88 -13.15
N ALA A 162 -10.26 -10.19 -12.58
CA ALA A 162 -11.07 -9.20 -11.89
C ALA A 162 -10.47 -8.74 -10.54
N ARG A 163 -9.46 -9.48 -10.03
CA ARG A 163 -8.79 -9.26 -8.73
C ARG A 163 -7.27 -9.43 -8.86
N PRO A 164 -6.59 -8.51 -9.57
CA PRO A 164 -5.14 -8.52 -9.57
C PRO A 164 -4.60 -8.35 -8.15
N PHE A 165 -3.60 -9.14 -7.80
CA PHE A 165 -3.02 -9.16 -6.47
C PHE A 165 -1.50 -9.09 -6.52
N VAL A 166 -0.92 -8.66 -5.40
CA VAL A 166 0.51 -8.74 -5.09
C VAL A 166 0.67 -9.54 -3.81
N TRP A 167 1.79 -10.23 -3.65
CA TRP A 167 2.08 -10.90 -2.40
C TRP A 167 2.71 -9.94 -1.40
N LEU A 168 2.24 -10.00 -0.16
CA LEU A 168 2.85 -9.37 1.00
C LEU A 168 3.54 -10.44 1.84
N TRP A 169 4.81 -10.24 2.14
CA TRP A 169 5.55 -11.06 3.10
C TRP A 169 5.98 -10.20 4.28
N GLU A 170 5.80 -10.71 5.49
CA GLU A 170 6.41 -10.13 6.69
C GLU A 170 7.23 -11.21 7.38
N PRO A 171 8.56 -11.23 7.17
CA PRO A 171 9.43 -12.23 7.78
C PRO A 171 9.26 -12.21 9.30
N GLN A 172 8.91 -13.37 9.88
CA GLN A 172 8.63 -13.47 11.31
C GLN A 172 9.91 -13.85 12.07
N GLU A 173 10.03 -13.40 13.32
CA GLU A 173 11.19 -13.79 14.16
C GLU A 173 11.18 -15.28 14.52
N THR A 174 10.01 -15.93 14.43
CA THR A 174 9.83 -17.36 14.76
C THR A 174 9.36 -18.14 13.53
N LYS A 175 10.17 -19.14 13.14
CA LYS A 175 9.90 -20.03 11.99
C LYS A 175 8.55 -20.74 12.06
N GLU A 176 8.09 -21.09 13.28
CA GLU A 176 6.80 -21.77 13.47
C GLU A 176 5.58 -20.92 13.05
N ILE A 177 5.67 -19.59 13.18
CA ILE A 177 4.60 -18.67 12.77
C ILE A 177 4.72 -18.38 11.27
N GLU A 178 5.94 -18.27 10.77
CA GLU A 178 6.25 -18.09 9.35
C GLU A 178 5.74 -19.26 8.50
N GLU A 179 6.07 -20.50 8.88
CA GLU A 179 5.59 -21.72 8.20
C GLU A 179 4.06 -21.85 8.23
N ARG A 180 3.41 -21.29 9.25
CA ARG A 180 1.95 -21.37 9.42
C ARG A 180 1.18 -20.34 8.59
N LEU A 181 1.70 -19.13 8.42
CA LEU A 181 0.99 -18.05 7.75
C LEU A 181 1.44 -17.91 6.30
N GLY A 182 2.76 -17.92 6.05
CA GLY A 182 3.33 -17.65 4.73
C GLY A 182 2.96 -16.26 4.19
N PRO A 183 3.10 -16.06 2.86
CA PRO A 183 2.77 -14.80 2.21
C PRO A 183 1.26 -14.61 2.04
N LEU A 184 0.82 -13.35 2.10
CA LEU A 184 -0.57 -12.95 1.95
C LEU A 184 -0.83 -12.39 0.55
N LYS A 185 -1.88 -12.85 -0.14
CA LYS A 185 -2.36 -12.18 -1.36
C LYS A 185 -3.11 -10.91 -1.00
N VAL A 186 -2.67 -9.79 -1.55
CA VAL A 186 -3.27 -8.47 -1.34
C VAL A 186 -3.73 -7.92 -2.66
N ASP A 187 -5.02 -7.60 -2.76
CA ASP A 187 -5.58 -6.90 -3.92
C ASP A 187 -4.81 -5.58 -4.12
N ILE A 188 -4.31 -5.33 -5.34
CA ILE A 188 -3.40 -4.20 -5.60
C ILE A 188 -4.03 -2.84 -5.25
N LYS A 189 -5.37 -2.76 -5.26
CA LYS A 189 -6.16 -1.59 -4.82
C LYS A 189 -5.94 -1.22 -3.35
N HIS A 190 -5.50 -2.17 -2.54
CA HIS A 190 -5.44 -2.07 -1.09
C HIS A 190 -4.02 -1.98 -0.53
N VAL A 191 -2.99 -1.89 -1.39
CA VAL A 191 -1.58 -1.78 -0.96
C VAL A 191 -1.30 -0.48 -0.18
N ALA A 192 -1.78 0.67 -0.65
CA ALA A 192 -1.66 1.92 0.11
C ALA A 192 -2.40 1.86 1.47
N PRO A 193 -3.69 1.48 1.52
CA PRO A 193 -4.41 1.26 2.76
C PRO A 193 -3.69 0.31 3.74
N LEU A 194 -3.14 -0.79 3.23
CA LEU A 194 -2.37 -1.74 4.00
C LEU A 194 -1.13 -1.09 4.62
N LEU A 195 -0.32 -0.35 3.84
CA LEU A 195 0.83 0.39 4.38
C LEU A 195 0.43 1.27 5.56
N LEU A 196 -0.66 2.02 5.41
CA LEU A 196 -1.12 2.94 6.44
C LEU A 196 -1.58 2.23 7.71
N MET A 197 -2.28 1.11 7.55
CA MET A 197 -2.63 0.23 8.67
C MET A 197 -1.35 -0.19 9.40
N ARG A 198 -0.38 -0.78 8.69
CA ARG A 198 0.87 -1.30 9.30
C ARG A 198 1.69 -0.22 10.00
N LEU A 199 1.87 0.94 9.38
CA LEU A 199 2.54 2.10 9.99
C LEU A 199 1.89 2.51 11.32
N THR A 200 0.56 2.62 11.30
CA THR A 200 -0.20 3.08 12.47
C THR A 200 -0.19 2.07 13.62
N GLN A 201 -0.03 0.78 13.31
CA GLN A 201 -0.15 -0.31 14.28
C GLN A 201 1.19 -0.72 14.88
N ARG A 202 2.26 -0.77 14.08
CA ARG A 202 3.59 -1.22 14.53
C ARG A 202 4.49 -0.09 14.96
N ASP A 203 4.45 1.04 14.25
CA ASP A 203 5.48 2.07 14.38
C ASP A 203 5.03 3.22 15.30
N MET A 204 3.74 3.26 15.62
CA MET A 204 3.15 4.31 16.43
C MET A 204 2.73 3.82 17.81
N SER A 205 3.21 4.49 18.85
CA SER A 205 2.70 4.34 20.22
C SER A 205 1.37 5.08 20.38
N LEU A 206 0.30 4.50 19.85
CA LEU A 206 -1.05 5.08 19.95
C LEU A 206 -1.70 4.80 21.31
N THR A 207 -2.46 5.78 21.82
CA THR A 207 -3.26 5.60 23.05
C THR A 207 -4.46 4.68 22.82
N LYS A 208 -5.01 4.05 23.87
CA LYS A 208 -6.17 3.12 23.78
C LYS A 208 -7.36 3.66 22.98
N ARG A 209 -7.67 4.96 23.08
CA ARG A 209 -8.76 5.58 22.30
C ARG A 209 -8.44 5.63 20.81
N GLN A 210 -7.18 5.89 20.47
CA GLN A 210 -6.70 5.85 19.09
C GLN A 210 -6.69 4.40 18.60
N LEU A 211 -6.12 3.44 19.34
CA LEU A 211 -6.12 2.00 18.99
C LEU A 211 -7.53 1.42 18.79
N LYS A 212 -8.53 1.83 19.60
CA LYS A 212 -9.94 1.42 19.43
C LYS A 212 -10.56 1.87 18.10
N LEU A 213 -10.00 2.87 17.42
CA LEU A 213 -10.41 3.25 16.07
C LEU A 213 -9.91 2.25 15.03
N TRP A 214 -8.89 1.47 15.37
CA TRP A 214 -8.23 0.46 14.56
C TRP A 214 -8.45 -0.95 15.15
N SER A 215 -9.53 -1.13 15.92
CA SER A 215 -9.82 -2.25 16.84
C SER A 215 -9.91 -3.66 16.25
N LEU A 216 -9.59 -3.84 14.97
CA LEU A 216 -9.35 -5.16 14.41
C LEU A 216 -7.86 -5.38 14.58
N GLU A 217 -7.46 -6.22 15.54
CA GLU A 217 -6.09 -6.71 15.67
C GLU A 217 -5.63 -7.14 14.27
N PRO A 218 -4.72 -6.43 13.61
CA PRO A 218 -4.37 -6.64 12.21
C PRO A 218 -2.94 -7.18 12.17
N GLU A 219 -2.65 -8.07 13.11
CA GLU A 219 -1.55 -8.99 12.98
C GLU A 219 -1.70 -9.70 11.64
N LEU A 220 -0.58 -10.04 11.01
CA LEU A 220 -0.58 -10.75 9.74
C LEU A 220 -1.57 -11.93 9.79
N GLY A 221 -1.58 -12.68 10.90
CA GLY A 221 -2.53 -13.77 11.11
C GLY A 221 -4.01 -13.42 10.98
N ASN A 222 -4.44 -12.23 11.39
CA ASN A 222 -5.83 -11.79 11.23
C ASN A 222 -6.14 -11.34 9.80
N LEU A 223 -5.17 -10.75 9.09
CA LEU A 223 -5.30 -10.53 7.65
C LEU A 223 -5.45 -11.85 6.88
N HIS A 224 -4.69 -12.89 7.26
CA HIS A 224 -4.86 -14.25 6.72
C HIS A 224 -6.23 -14.85 7.05
N LYS A 225 -6.72 -14.70 8.30
CA LYS A 225 -8.06 -15.15 8.68
C LYS A 225 -9.14 -14.46 7.85
N ASP A 226 -8.99 -13.18 7.58
CA ASP A 226 -9.93 -12.46 6.73
C ASP A 226 -9.82 -12.94 5.28
N ALA A 227 -8.61 -12.98 4.72
CA ALA A 227 -8.36 -13.49 3.38
C ALA A 227 -8.93 -14.90 3.16
N SER A 228 -8.85 -15.81 4.15
CA SER A 228 -9.43 -17.16 4.04
C SER A 228 -10.94 -17.17 3.82
N LYS A 229 -11.65 -16.12 4.22
CA LYS A 229 -13.10 -15.95 4.00
C LYS A 229 -13.40 -15.40 2.61
N SER A 230 -12.39 -14.88 1.90
CA SER A 230 -12.53 -14.32 0.57
C SER A 230 -12.90 -15.39 -0.45
N LYS A 231 -13.81 -15.02 -1.35
CA LYS A 231 -14.31 -15.87 -2.42
C LYS A 231 -14.48 -15.06 -3.71
N GLU A 232 -14.15 -15.71 -4.82
CA GLU A 232 -14.43 -15.25 -6.17
C GLU A 232 -15.14 -16.38 -6.93
N ASN A 233 -16.30 -16.08 -7.52
CA ASN A 233 -17.14 -17.06 -8.22
C ASN A 233 -17.42 -18.35 -7.40
N GLY A 234 -17.54 -18.21 -6.07
CA GLY A 234 -17.78 -19.33 -5.15
C GLY A 234 -16.52 -20.09 -4.70
N HIS A 235 -15.36 -19.83 -5.32
CA HIS A 235 -14.08 -20.43 -4.96
C HIS A 235 -13.28 -19.53 -4.02
N HIS A 236 -12.53 -20.12 -3.10
CA HIS A 236 -11.66 -19.38 -2.20
C HIS A 236 -10.43 -18.86 -2.96
N ASP A 237 -10.38 -17.55 -3.21
CA ASP A 237 -9.24 -16.86 -3.84
C ASP A 237 -8.13 -16.52 -2.82
N ARG A 238 -8.50 -16.44 -1.53
CA ARG A 238 -7.63 -16.08 -0.40
C ARG A 238 -6.97 -14.71 -0.57
N ILE A 239 -7.65 -13.79 -1.26
CA ILE A 239 -7.15 -12.42 -1.50
C ILE A 239 -7.75 -11.47 -0.46
N TRP A 240 -6.88 -10.77 0.27
CA TRP A 240 -7.29 -9.69 1.15
C TRP A 240 -7.45 -8.37 0.39
N PRO A 241 -8.49 -7.57 0.67
CA PRO A 241 -9.58 -7.85 1.59
C PRO A 241 -10.67 -8.74 0.94
N PRO A 242 -11.50 -9.45 1.72
CA PRO A 242 -12.55 -10.31 1.17
C PRO A 242 -13.59 -9.48 0.44
N ARG A 243 -14.02 -9.81 -0.79
CA ARG A 243 -15.15 -9.11 -1.41
C ARG A 243 -16.45 -9.43 -0.66
N ARG A 244 -17.30 -8.41 -0.45
CA ARG A 244 -18.72 -8.69 -0.23
C ARG A 244 -19.30 -9.12 -1.57
N LEU A 245 -19.88 -10.32 -1.62
CA LEU A 245 -20.81 -10.65 -2.70
C LEU A 245 -21.86 -9.54 -2.72
N ALA A 246 -22.09 -8.92 -3.87
CA ALA A 246 -23.28 -8.12 -4.06
C ALA A 246 -24.47 -9.06 -3.78
N MET A 247 -25.23 -8.75 -2.73
CA MET A 247 -26.53 -9.38 -2.50
C MET A 247 -27.50 -9.00 -3.59
#